data_AF-A0A6P0SEV4-F1
#
_entry.id   AF-A0A6P0SEV4-F1
#
_cell.length_a   1.000
_cell.length_b   1.000
_cell.length_c   1.000
_cell.angle_alpha   90.00
_cell.angle_beta   90.00
_cell.angle_gamma   90.00
#
_symmetry.space_group_name_H-M   'P 1'
#
loop_
_entity.id
_entity.type
_entity.pdbx_description
1 polymer ?
#
loop_
_entity_poly.entity_id
_entity_poly.type
_entity_poly.pdbx_seq_one_letter_code
_entity_poly.pdbx_strand_id
1 'polypeptide(L)'
;MTIEFNGLMSGDARSESLDAKPATLTWNLEGLFTLVGPNNTTLFTQTATVGDSAQVAAYDGTLDFQGESAVSFIGLTANVSGEKTFTNDSVFNAFLGTEPVDFLFSAKTISIVNGTANILNAIATKAQGDVQVTYNYTPTPDPERVPE
;
A
#
# COMPACT_ATOMS: atom_id res chain seq x y z
N MET A 1 16.04 -8.79 17.32
CA MET A 1 15.97 -8.46 15.88
C MET A 1 14.80 -7.51 15.68
N THR A 2 14.94 -6.55 14.78
CA THR A 2 13.90 -5.59 14.42
C THR A 2 13.58 -5.75 12.94
N ILE A 3 12.30 -5.73 12.60
CA ILE A 3 11.82 -5.68 11.22
C ILE A 3 11.02 -4.39 11.05
N GLU A 4 11.39 -3.61 10.08
CA GLU A 4 10.73 -2.39 9.66
C GLU A 4 10.07 -2.61 8.29
N PHE A 5 8.92 -2.00 8.09
CA PHE A 5 8.17 -2.05 6.85
C PHE A 5 7.72 -0.64 6.46
N ASN A 6 8.03 -0.24 5.23
CA ASN A 6 7.57 1.01 4.63
C ASN A 6 6.76 0.69 3.38
N GLY A 7 5.50 1.12 3.34
CA GLY A 7 4.61 0.97 2.19
C GLY A 7 4.30 2.31 1.57
N LEU A 8 4.28 2.36 0.24
CA LEU A 8 3.82 3.50 -0.54
C LEU A 8 2.72 3.05 -1.50
N MET A 9 1.61 3.77 -1.48
CA MET A 9 0.54 3.73 -2.48
C MET A 9 0.63 4.98 -3.35
N SER A 10 0.38 4.80 -4.65
CA SER A 10 0.03 5.88 -5.57
C SER A 10 -1.23 5.53 -6.34
N GLY A 11 -2.07 6.50 -6.67
CA GLY A 11 -3.25 6.24 -7.49
C GLY A 11 -3.83 7.44 -8.20
N ASP A 12 -4.58 7.10 -9.24
CA ASP A 12 -5.40 8.02 -10.01
C ASP A 12 -6.87 7.65 -9.80
N ALA A 13 -7.70 8.67 -9.64
CA ALA A 13 -9.14 8.54 -9.56
C ALA A 13 -9.81 9.51 -10.53
N ARG A 14 -10.82 9.02 -11.25
CA ARG A 14 -11.68 9.84 -12.09
C ARG A 14 -13.14 9.51 -11.81
N SER A 15 -13.98 10.52 -11.82
CA SER A 15 -15.41 10.36 -11.65
C SER A 15 -16.18 11.26 -12.60
N GLU A 16 -17.31 10.76 -13.08
CA GLU A 16 -18.30 11.46 -13.89
C GLU A 16 -19.62 11.45 -13.13
N SER A 17 -20.18 12.63 -12.86
CA SER A 17 -21.54 12.75 -12.36
C SER A 17 -22.52 12.45 -13.48
N LEU A 18 -23.46 11.53 -13.23
CA LEU A 18 -24.54 11.20 -14.15
C LEU A 18 -25.88 11.79 -13.69
N ASP A 19 -25.85 12.70 -12.70
CA ASP A 19 -27.03 13.34 -12.13
C ASP A 19 -27.36 14.67 -12.83
N ALA A 20 -28.64 15.02 -12.90
CA ALA A 20 -29.12 16.27 -13.50
C ALA A 20 -28.87 17.53 -12.63
N LYS A 21 -28.18 17.39 -11.49
CA LYS A 21 -27.88 18.48 -10.56
C LYS A 21 -26.39 18.43 -10.16
N PRO A 22 -25.77 19.58 -9.88
CA PRO A 22 -24.44 19.62 -9.29
C PRO A 22 -24.39 18.88 -7.95
N ALA A 23 -23.21 18.38 -7.62
CA ALA A 23 -22.99 17.64 -6.38
C ALA A 23 -21.54 17.61 -5.94
N THR A 24 -21.36 17.20 -4.68
CA THR A 24 -20.03 16.94 -4.11
C THR A 24 -19.70 15.47 -4.25
N LEU A 25 -18.52 15.20 -4.79
CA LEU A 25 -17.92 13.88 -4.78
C LEU A 25 -16.72 13.88 -3.82
N THR A 26 -16.53 12.80 -3.08
CA THR A 26 -15.43 12.59 -2.12
C THR A 26 -14.78 11.25 -2.41
N TRP A 27 -13.46 11.25 -2.61
CA TRP A 27 -12.66 10.06 -2.83
C TRP A 27 -11.88 9.73 -1.57
N ASN A 28 -11.91 8.45 -1.20
CA ASN A 28 -11.00 7.87 -0.26
C ASN A 28 -10.25 6.76 -1.00
N LEU A 29 -9.06 7.09 -1.50
CA LEU A 29 -8.15 6.11 -2.06
C LEU A 29 -7.45 5.39 -0.91
N GLU A 30 -7.78 4.12 -0.79
CA GLU A 30 -7.32 3.26 0.29
C GLU A 30 -6.71 1.98 -0.24
N GLY A 31 -5.63 1.54 0.42
CA GLY A 31 -5.09 0.22 0.24
C GLY A 31 -4.73 -0.44 1.56
N LEU A 32 -5.11 -1.70 1.67
CA LEU A 32 -4.73 -2.59 2.75
C LEU A 32 -3.41 -3.29 2.39
N PHE A 33 -2.33 -2.91 3.07
CA PHE A 33 -1.00 -3.48 2.95
C PHE A 33 -0.85 -4.60 3.97
N THR A 34 -0.46 -5.78 3.50
CA THR A 34 -0.15 -6.93 4.37
C THR A 34 1.22 -7.46 4.04
N LEU A 35 2.07 -7.57 5.06
CA LEU A 35 3.37 -8.23 4.98
C LEU A 35 3.35 -9.50 5.82
N VAL A 36 3.60 -10.62 5.17
CA VAL A 36 3.77 -11.93 5.80
C VAL A 36 5.24 -12.31 5.71
N GLY A 37 5.84 -12.61 6.86
CA GLY A 37 7.22 -13.05 6.95
C GLY A 37 7.35 -14.57 7.01
N PRO A 38 8.51 -15.07 7.44
CA PRO A 38 8.77 -16.50 7.55
C PRO A 38 7.75 -17.25 8.42
N ASN A 39 7.61 -18.55 8.14
CA ASN A 39 6.64 -19.43 8.79
C ASN A 39 5.19 -18.94 8.67
N ASN A 40 4.88 -18.17 7.61
CA ASN A 40 3.56 -17.59 7.34
C ASN A 40 3.05 -16.66 8.45
N THR A 41 3.96 -15.98 9.15
CA THR A 41 3.62 -15.06 10.24
C THR A 41 3.26 -13.69 9.70
N THR A 42 2.05 -13.20 9.98
CA THR A 42 1.68 -11.81 9.62
C THR A 42 2.48 -10.82 10.46
N LEU A 43 3.35 -10.07 9.79
CA LEU A 43 4.17 -9.05 10.42
C LEU A 43 3.43 -7.72 10.47
N PHE A 44 2.81 -7.30 9.37
CA PHE A 44 2.09 -6.01 9.31
C PHE A 44 0.77 -6.15 8.58
N THR A 45 -0.23 -5.42 9.07
CA THR A 45 -1.49 -5.13 8.39
C THR A 45 -1.77 -3.66 8.61
N GLN A 46 -1.66 -2.85 7.56
CA GLN A 46 -1.79 -1.39 7.63
C GLN A 46 -2.62 -0.87 6.46
N THR A 47 -3.37 0.20 6.69
CA THR A 47 -4.15 0.86 5.63
C THR A 47 -3.50 2.19 5.28
N ALA A 48 -3.11 2.36 4.02
CA ALA A 48 -2.71 3.64 3.48
C ALA A 48 -3.96 4.34 2.94
N THR A 49 -4.19 5.59 3.35
CA THR A 49 -5.36 6.38 2.94
C THR A 49 -4.93 7.75 2.44
N VAL A 50 -5.44 8.16 1.28
CA VAL A 50 -5.39 9.53 0.78
C VAL A 50 -6.75 9.86 0.18
N GLY A 51 -7.25 11.06 0.41
CA GLY A 51 -8.56 11.44 -0.07
C GLY A 51 -8.62 12.90 -0.44
N ASP A 52 -9.64 13.23 -1.22
CA ASP A 52 -9.95 14.59 -1.64
C ASP A 52 -11.45 14.72 -1.94
N SER A 53 -11.92 15.93 -2.24
CA SER A 53 -13.31 16.19 -2.61
C SER A 53 -13.42 17.35 -3.60
N ALA A 54 -14.47 17.31 -4.43
CA ALA A 54 -14.73 18.34 -5.42
C ALA A 54 -16.23 18.48 -5.68
N GLN A 55 -16.64 19.70 -6.04
CA GLN A 55 -17.94 19.90 -6.67
C GLN A 55 -17.84 19.59 -8.15
N VAL A 56 -18.84 18.90 -8.68
CA VAL A 56 -19.06 18.67 -10.09
C VAL A 56 -20.43 19.22 -10.48
N ALA A 57 -20.57 19.68 -11.72
CA ALA A 57 -21.83 20.13 -12.29
C ALA A 57 -22.79 18.96 -12.58
N ALA A 58 -23.96 19.31 -13.12
CA ALA A 58 -24.87 18.31 -13.67
C ALA A 58 -24.27 17.63 -14.90
N TYR A 59 -24.63 16.37 -15.14
CA TYR A 59 -24.23 15.60 -16.31
C TYR A 59 -24.48 16.38 -17.61
N ASP A 60 -23.46 16.47 -18.45
CA ASP A 60 -23.50 17.21 -19.71
C ASP A 60 -24.03 16.38 -20.89
N GLY A 61 -24.28 15.09 -20.67
CA GLY A 61 -24.77 14.17 -21.68
C GLY A 61 -23.70 13.23 -22.25
N THR A 62 -22.43 13.43 -21.89
CA THR A 62 -21.30 12.66 -22.40
C THR A 62 -20.48 11.96 -21.31
N LEU A 63 -20.16 10.69 -21.53
CA LEU A 63 -19.37 9.89 -20.60
C LEU A 63 -17.90 9.88 -21.03
N ASP A 64 -17.13 10.88 -20.61
CA ASP A 64 -15.74 11.04 -21.03
C ASP A 64 -14.75 11.45 -19.92
N PHE A 65 -15.23 11.67 -18.69
CA PHE A 65 -14.44 12.16 -17.56
C PHE A 65 -13.79 13.53 -17.84
N GLN A 66 -14.45 14.38 -18.62
CA GLN A 66 -14.03 15.75 -18.92
C GLN A 66 -15.12 16.76 -18.55
N GLY A 67 -14.79 18.05 -18.63
CA GLY A 67 -15.75 19.12 -18.35
C GLY A 67 -16.09 19.27 -16.87
N GLU A 68 -17.15 20.03 -16.58
CA GLU A 68 -17.53 20.39 -15.21
C GLU A 68 -18.29 19.27 -14.48
N SER A 69 -18.90 18.32 -15.19
CA SER A 69 -19.56 17.13 -14.60
C SER A 69 -18.56 16.07 -14.15
N ALA A 70 -17.29 16.21 -14.52
CA ALA A 70 -16.22 15.30 -14.19
C ALA A 70 -15.17 15.92 -13.28
N VAL A 71 -14.36 15.04 -12.71
CA VAL A 71 -13.20 15.41 -11.90
C VAL A 71 -12.18 14.29 -11.90
N SER A 72 -10.89 14.68 -11.85
CA SER A 72 -9.77 13.76 -11.81
C SER A 72 -8.77 14.17 -10.73
N PHE A 73 -8.35 13.19 -9.93
CA PHE A 73 -7.21 13.30 -9.01
C PHE A 73 -6.13 12.37 -9.52
N ILE A 74 -4.97 12.93 -9.87
CA ILE A 74 -3.89 12.20 -10.52
C ILE A 74 -2.66 12.23 -9.60
N GLY A 75 -2.03 11.07 -9.43
CA GLY A 75 -0.79 10.94 -8.66
C GLY A 75 -0.97 11.15 -7.16
N LEU A 76 -2.14 10.86 -6.60
CA LEU A 76 -2.33 10.88 -5.15
C LEU A 76 -1.47 9.79 -4.50
N THR A 77 -0.81 10.11 -3.40
CA THR A 77 0.07 9.17 -2.68
C THR A 77 -0.28 9.04 -1.22
N ALA A 78 -0.13 7.84 -0.66
CA ALA A 78 -0.27 7.57 0.76
C ALA A 78 0.86 6.65 1.24
N ASN A 79 1.41 6.89 2.43
CA ASN A 79 2.46 6.07 3.02
C ASN A 79 1.96 5.36 4.28
N VAL A 80 2.52 4.18 4.56
CA VAL A 80 2.40 3.47 5.84
C VAL A 80 3.77 3.01 6.29
N SER A 81 4.01 2.99 7.59
CA SER A 81 5.27 2.52 8.16
C SER A 81 5.03 1.76 9.44
N GLY A 82 5.77 0.70 9.69
CA GLY A 82 5.65 -0.09 10.92
C GLY A 82 6.99 -0.68 11.33
N GLU A 83 7.14 -0.88 12.63
CA GLU A 83 8.31 -1.54 13.23
C GLU A 83 7.84 -2.64 14.18
N LYS A 84 8.52 -3.80 14.17
CA LYS A 84 8.36 -4.86 15.16
C LYS A 84 9.72 -5.35 15.65
N THR A 85 9.88 -5.39 16.96
CA THR A 85 11.04 -6.02 17.62
C THR A 85 10.67 -7.42 18.10
N PHE A 86 11.50 -8.39 17.71
CA PHE A 86 11.41 -9.79 18.10
C PHE A 86 12.53 -10.14 19.07
N THR A 87 12.13 -10.69 20.21
CA THR A 87 13.02 -11.22 21.25
C THR A 87 13.01 -12.75 21.32
N ASN A 88 12.17 -13.42 20.53
CA ASN A 88 12.09 -14.88 20.49
C ASN A 88 13.00 -15.47 19.40
N ASP A 89 13.56 -16.64 19.68
CA ASP A 89 14.51 -17.29 18.76
C ASP A 89 13.83 -17.79 17.48
N SER A 90 12.53 -18.11 17.50
CA SER A 90 11.82 -18.69 16.35
C SER A 90 11.82 -17.80 15.11
N VAL A 91 11.60 -16.49 15.27
CA VAL A 91 11.62 -15.55 14.13
C VAL A 91 13.05 -15.27 13.70
N PHE A 92 13.99 -15.15 14.65
CA PHE A 92 15.42 -14.96 14.36
C PHE A 92 16.03 -16.16 13.60
N ASN A 93 15.67 -17.39 13.98
CA ASN A 93 16.17 -18.61 13.37
C ASN A 93 15.83 -18.73 11.88
N ALA A 94 14.75 -18.08 11.41
CA ALA A 94 14.40 -18.03 10.00
C ALA A 94 15.39 -17.20 9.15
N PHE A 95 16.24 -16.39 9.78
CA PHE A 95 17.27 -15.57 9.12
C PHE A 95 18.68 -16.16 9.27
N LEU A 96 18.81 -17.36 9.84
CA LEU A 96 20.08 -18.07 9.94
C LEU A 96 20.29 -18.96 8.70
N GLY A 97 21.53 -19.06 8.25
CA GLY A 97 21.93 -19.88 7.10
C GLY A 97 22.27 -19.06 5.86
N THR A 98 22.35 -19.74 4.72
CA THR A 98 22.71 -19.14 3.42
C THR A 98 21.55 -19.01 2.46
N GLU A 99 20.39 -19.59 2.80
CA GLU A 99 19.21 -19.58 1.94
C GLU A 99 18.51 -18.21 2.02
N PRO A 100 17.89 -17.75 0.91
CA PRO A 100 17.07 -16.56 0.93
C PRO A 100 15.90 -16.66 1.91
N VAL A 101 15.54 -15.52 2.50
CA VAL A 101 14.36 -15.40 3.36
C VAL A 101 13.24 -14.73 2.58
N ASP A 102 12.14 -15.47 2.38
CA ASP A 102 11.00 -14.96 1.63
C ASP A 102 10.06 -14.12 2.50
N PHE A 103 9.58 -13.04 1.90
CA PHE A 103 8.46 -12.24 2.39
C PHE A 103 7.35 -12.25 1.34
N LEU A 104 6.11 -12.43 1.79
CA LEU A 104 4.95 -12.24 0.95
C LEU A 104 4.33 -10.88 1.25
N PHE A 105 4.51 -9.96 0.30
CA PHE A 105 3.84 -8.67 0.31
C PHE A 105 2.57 -8.72 -0.54
N SER A 106 1.48 -8.16 -0.01
CA SER A 106 0.26 -7.91 -0.77
C SER A 106 -0.31 -6.54 -0.44
N ALA A 107 -0.90 -5.91 -1.45
CA ALA A 107 -1.68 -4.69 -1.29
C ALA A 107 -3.02 -4.87 -1.99
N LYS A 108 -4.10 -4.66 -1.25
CA LYS A 108 -5.46 -4.73 -1.77
C LYS A 108 -6.10 -3.36 -1.73
N THR A 109 -6.49 -2.85 -2.89
CA THR A 109 -7.27 -1.61 -2.99
C THR A 109 -8.65 -1.80 -2.38
N ILE A 110 -9.02 -0.91 -1.46
CA ILE A 110 -10.33 -0.86 -0.78
C ILE A 110 -10.96 0.53 -0.90
N SER A 111 -10.61 1.24 -1.96
CA SER A 111 -11.01 2.63 -2.20
C SER A 111 -12.52 2.80 -2.35
N ILE A 112 -13.04 3.94 -1.89
CA ILE A 112 -14.46 4.29 -1.94
C ILE A 112 -14.61 5.69 -2.54
N VAL A 113 -15.61 5.86 -3.40
CA VAL A 113 -16.09 7.19 -3.83
C VAL A 113 -17.48 7.39 -3.28
N ASN A 114 -17.70 8.50 -2.58
CA ASN A 114 -18.99 8.90 -2.04
C ASN A 114 -19.49 10.15 -2.77
N GLY A 115 -20.80 10.32 -2.91
CA GLY A 115 -21.37 11.50 -3.55
C GLY A 115 -22.81 11.31 -4.00
N THR A 116 -23.10 11.69 -5.25
CA THR A 116 -24.40 11.50 -5.90
C THR A 116 -24.85 10.04 -5.93
N ALA A 117 -26.15 9.85 -6.16
CA ALA A 117 -26.70 8.51 -6.38
C ALA A 117 -26.22 7.89 -7.69
N ASN A 118 -25.91 8.72 -8.71
CA ASN A 118 -25.51 8.27 -10.04
C ASN A 118 -24.12 8.81 -10.41
N ILE A 119 -23.10 7.93 -10.37
CA ILE A 119 -21.69 8.24 -10.64
C ILE A 119 -21.08 7.09 -11.44
N LEU A 120 -20.27 7.41 -12.45
CA LEU A 120 -19.28 6.47 -12.98
C LEU A 120 -17.90 6.79 -12.41
N ASN A 121 -17.16 5.77 -11.97
CA ASN A 121 -15.83 5.91 -11.39
C ASN A 121 -14.80 5.02 -12.10
N ALA A 122 -13.57 5.54 -12.22
CA ALA A 122 -12.40 4.79 -12.64
C ALA A 122 -11.25 5.04 -11.65
N ILE A 123 -10.73 3.98 -11.04
CA ILE A 123 -9.64 4.05 -10.07
C ILE A 123 -8.51 3.12 -10.54
N ALA A 124 -7.30 3.65 -10.58
CA ALA A 124 -6.09 2.88 -10.85
C ALA A 124 -5.09 3.15 -9.72
N THR A 125 -4.67 2.10 -9.02
CA THR A 125 -3.74 2.20 -7.89
C THR A 125 -2.56 1.27 -8.09
N LYS A 126 -1.41 1.69 -7.57
CA LYS A 126 -0.17 0.91 -7.48
C LYS A 126 0.32 0.99 -6.05
N ALA A 127 1.02 -0.06 -5.62
CA ALA A 127 1.59 -0.13 -4.30
C ALA A 127 2.98 -0.78 -4.36
N GLN A 128 3.86 -0.33 -3.47
CA GLN A 128 5.16 -0.92 -3.24
C GLN A 128 5.42 -1.07 -1.74
N GLY A 129 6.31 -1.98 -1.39
CA GLY A 129 6.76 -2.21 -0.03
C GLY A 129 8.28 -2.30 0.03
N ASP A 130 8.85 -1.75 1.08
CA ASP A 130 10.25 -1.86 1.48
C ASP A 130 10.31 -2.51 2.86
N VAL A 131 11.23 -3.45 3.04
CA VAL A 131 11.40 -4.21 4.28
C VAL A 131 12.85 -4.14 4.70
N GLN A 132 13.09 -3.67 5.91
CA GLN A 132 14.42 -3.61 6.52
C GLN A 132 14.47 -4.55 7.72
N VAL A 133 15.51 -5.38 7.79
CA VAL A 133 15.73 -6.31 8.89
C VAL A 133 17.05 -5.98 9.57
N THR A 134 17.01 -5.76 10.88
CA THR A 134 18.15 -5.37 11.70
C THR A 134 18.34 -6.37 12.83
N TYR A 135 19.51 -7.00 12.94
CA TYR A 135 19.85 -7.91 14.03
C TYR A 135 21.33 -7.88 14.37
N ASN A 136 21.64 -8.24 15.62
CA ASN A 136 23.00 -8.47 16.07
C ASN A 136 23.35 -9.95 15.85
N TYR A 137 24.55 -10.23 15.35
CA TYR A 137 25.07 -11.59 15.21
C TYR A 137 26.51 -11.67 15.69
N THR A 138 26.91 -12.86 16.14
CA THR A 138 28.31 -13.18 16.43
C THR A 138 28.83 -14.06 15.29
N PRO A 139 29.79 -13.60 14.48
CA PRO A 139 30.37 -14.44 13.43
C PRO A 139 31.10 -15.63 14.05
N THR A 140 30.94 -16.82 13.47
CA THR A 140 31.80 -17.96 13.80
C THR A 140 33.20 -17.72 13.23
N PRO A 141 34.29 -18.03 13.97
CA PRO A 141 35.65 -17.90 13.47
C PRO A 141 35.82 -18.68 12.16
N ASP A 142 36.49 -18.08 11.18
CA ASP A 142 36.89 -18.75 9.93
C ASP A 142 37.77 -19.95 10.29
N PRO A 143 37.48 -21.19 9.82
CA PRO A 143 38.38 -22.31 10.04
C PRO A 143 39.77 -21.94 9.49
N GLU A 144 40.76 -21.84 10.38
CA GLU A 144 42.14 -21.53 10.02
C GLU A 144 42.54 -22.32 8.77
N ARG A 145 42.90 -21.61 7.69
CA ARG A 145 43.59 -22.23 6.55
C ARG A 145 44.83 -22.91 7.11
N VAL A 146 44.83 -24.24 7.13
CA VAL A 146 46.04 -25.02 7.39
C VAL A 146 47.03 -24.64 6.29
N PRO A 147 48.19 -24.04 6.61
CA PRO A 147 49.20 -23.73 5.61
C PRO A 147 49.68 -25.03 4.95
N GLU A 148 49.77 -25.04 3.62
CA GLU A 148 50.38 -26.11 2.82
C GLU A 148 51.90 -26.17 3.03
#